data_AF-A0A6N8YHJ9-F1
#
_entry.id   AF-A0A6N8YHJ9-F1
#
_cell.length_a   1.000
_cell.length_b   1.000
_cell.length_c   1.000
_cell.angle_alpha   90.00
_cell.angle_beta   90.00
_cell.angle_gamma   90.00
#
_symmetry.space_group_name_H-M   'P 1'
#
loop_
_entity.id
_entity.type
_entity.pdbx_description
1 polymer ?
#
loop_
_entity_poly.entity_id
_entity_poly.type
_entity_poly.pdbx_seq_one_letter_code
_entity_poly.pdbx_strand_id
1 'polypeptide(L)'
;CLAYYGVTIGYGDGTFRPSRNVSRFEMVLFMERSARAAGADPADVVQDFAATGSDPVNRADMALLIARLLASATGNDSRVNVVLRSDGIFTVGGTEPDDAFIDSRRSQPVTKDSAASALFELGVAKGTGGGNFSPEGHVTRGEMAAFITRALAHTTARPEGVTVQQYLPGEVTVSVRNEVFAPVANAAIDAFSIASRDAHRAFRSDGSCSTLVNDQSGSRPCEIDVLDPVTGPDGDFTIGLGPTDEPEVTVWAWTGALGDIVRSGDARLVSVQVSTQGVEATGAKVTNSLPENATHVRFGSTVTVTVQLVGVNGLRAVPPEDGASYTITTEAFRSTDAEATPSSNLWQRSTEVVAVDDTGKIEFILDGADPEPNDTGDTVADEILWRYTVTPVGDSPEFDESVVNVRVVFTDADPMATTIDLATQVKYLRAATGTRPVSNVVIATVTDQYGQPFRGATVELASDSGGFEVSGTVRTGSSGTARISYSRSGTGGIRETLTASLAGVSGGPTGTVDFLWATDPEFFGFEETTGGGTYQVLAADARRNEVVVDLGTPAVVAYDGNDRFRLDGNIVSLSLFESVLANELDGDGATILLLGWSSRDPDDQADRTDWYLVS
;
A
#
# COMPACT_ATOMS: atom_id res chain seq x y z
N CYS A 1 -9.01 -11.23 30.20
CA CYS A 1 -9.60 -9.89 30.06
C CYS A 1 -10.61 -9.57 31.18
N LEU A 2 -11.87 -10.00 31.12
CA LEU A 2 -12.91 -9.53 32.09
C LEU A 2 -12.63 -9.82 33.57
N ALA A 3 -11.97 -10.93 33.89
CA ALA A 3 -11.58 -11.22 35.26
C ALA A 3 -10.45 -10.29 35.78
N TYR A 4 -9.53 -9.91 34.89
CA TYR A 4 -8.43 -9.00 35.22
C TYR A 4 -8.94 -7.59 35.53
N TYR A 5 -9.83 -7.06 34.68
CA TYR A 5 -10.49 -5.77 34.92
C TYR A 5 -11.49 -5.81 36.10
N GLY A 6 -11.61 -6.96 36.79
CA GLY A 6 -12.53 -7.14 37.91
C GLY A 6 -14.01 -7.10 37.49
N VAL A 7 -14.32 -7.07 36.19
CA VAL A 7 -15.69 -7.07 35.67
C VAL A 7 -16.42 -8.28 36.22
N THR A 8 -15.86 -9.47 36.06
CA THR A 8 -16.41 -10.71 36.60
C THR A 8 -15.41 -11.44 37.49
N ILE A 9 -15.84 -11.86 38.69
CA ILE A 9 -15.01 -12.59 39.66
C ILE A 9 -15.47 -14.04 39.85
N GLY A 10 -16.38 -14.51 39.00
CA GLY A 10 -17.00 -15.82 39.15
C GLY A 10 -17.88 -15.94 40.41
N TYR A 11 -18.08 -17.17 40.86
CA TYR A 11 -18.74 -17.49 42.13
C TYR A 11 -17.69 -17.91 43.17
N GLY A 12 -18.06 -17.87 44.45
CA GLY A 12 -17.15 -18.23 45.57
C GLY A 12 -16.64 -19.67 45.56
N ASP A 13 -17.17 -20.51 44.67
CA ASP A 13 -16.70 -21.89 44.40
C ASP A 13 -15.63 -21.98 43.30
N GLY A 14 -15.17 -20.84 42.77
CA GLY A 14 -14.18 -20.77 41.70
C GLY A 14 -14.72 -20.99 40.29
N THR A 15 -16.05 -21.12 40.12
CA THR A 15 -16.67 -21.37 38.81
C THR A 15 -17.16 -20.09 38.12
N PHE A 16 -17.10 -20.04 36.78
CA PHE A 16 -17.68 -18.93 35.99
C PHE A 16 -19.13 -19.19 35.55
N ARG A 17 -19.52 -20.45 35.36
CA ARG A 17 -20.85 -20.92 34.93
C ARG A 17 -21.33 -20.27 33.61
N PRO A 18 -20.64 -20.50 32.47
CA PRO A 18 -20.89 -19.78 31.22
C PRO A 18 -22.30 -19.97 30.64
N SER A 19 -22.95 -21.10 30.89
CA SER A 19 -24.29 -21.42 30.39
C SER A 19 -25.44 -20.83 31.22
N ARG A 20 -25.14 -20.19 32.35
CA ARG A 20 -26.17 -19.59 33.21
C ARG A 20 -26.63 -18.25 32.64
N ASN A 21 -27.94 -18.01 32.62
CA ASN A 21 -28.48 -16.70 32.25
C ASN A 21 -28.09 -15.63 33.26
N VAL A 22 -27.79 -14.43 32.76
CA VAL A 22 -27.42 -13.27 33.57
C VAL A 22 -28.69 -12.60 34.10
N SER A 23 -28.76 -12.38 35.42
CA SER A 23 -29.86 -11.57 35.98
C SER A 23 -29.62 -10.08 35.74
N ARG A 24 -30.68 -9.28 35.83
CA ARG A 24 -30.58 -7.82 35.66
C ARG A 24 -29.55 -7.19 36.59
N PHE A 25 -29.54 -7.59 37.87
CA PHE A 25 -28.59 -7.06 38.85
C PHE A 25 -27.15 -7.50 38.59
N GLU A 26 -26.95 -8.75 38.14
CA GLU A 26 -25.62 -9.20 37.70
C GLU A 26 -25.14 -8.37 36.50
N MET A 27 -26.01 -8.10 35.54
CA MET A 27 -25.68 -7.31 34.36
C MET A 27 -25.32 -5.87 34.70
N VAL A 28 -26.08 -5.21 35.57
CA VAL A 28 -25.75 -3.86 36.06
C VAL A 28 -24.33 -3.82 36.61
N LEU A 29 -23.97 -4.76 37.49
CA LEU A 29 -22.62 -4.83 38.06
C LEU A 29 -21.54 -5.05 36.99
N PHE A 30 -21.79 -5.91 36.00
CA PHE A 30 -20.85 -6.12 34.90
C PHE A 30 -20.66 -4.86 34.07
N MET A 31 -21.73 -4.14 33.75
CA MET A 31 -21.67 -2.94 32.94
C MET A 31 -21.04 -1.76 33.68
N GLU A 32 -21.32 -1.58 34.99
CA GLU A 32 -20.65 -0.54 35.79
C GLU A 32 -19.13 -0.74 35.84
N ARG A 33 -18.70 -1.99 36.00
CA ARG A 33 -17.27 -2.33 36.06
C ARG A 33 -16.62 -2.21 34.68
N SER A 34 -17.33 -2.60 33.63
CA SER A 34 -16.86 -2.45 32.25
C SER A 34 -16.72 -0.98 31.88
N ALA A 35 -17.67 -0.13 32.29
CA ALA A 35 -17.62 1.31 32.12
C ALA A 35 -16.36 1.91 32.76
N ARG A 36 -16.10 1.58 34.03
CA ARG A 36 -14.88 2.02 34.73
C ARG A 36 -13.61 1.55 34.04
N ALA A 37 -13.57 0.31 33.58
CA ALA A 37 -12.42 -0.23 32.86
C ALA A 37 -12.17 0.56 31.56
N ALA A 38 -13.23 0.87 30.81
CA ALA A 38 -13.18 1.61 29.55
C ALA A 38 -13.06 3.13 29.72
N GLY A 39 -13.05 3.67 30.94
CA GLY A 39 -13.04 5.11 31.20
C GLY A 39 -14.38 5.83 30.98
N ALA A 40 -15.48 5.08 30.79
CA ALA A 40 -16.83 5.60 30.65
C ALA A 40 -17.49 5.94 32.00
N ASP A 41 -18.52 6.79 31.98
CA ASP A 41 -19.36 7.04 33.15
C ASP A 41 -20.38 5.89 33.32
N PRO A 42 -20.33 5.11 34.42
CA PRO A 42 -21.30 4.06 34.69
C PRO A 42 -22.76 4.50 34.67
N ALA A 43 -23.05 5.77 35.02
CA ALA A 43 -24.39 6.31 35.02
C ALA A 43 -24.98 6.40 33.60
N ASP A 44 -24.17 6.76 32.61
CA ASP A 44 -24.56 6.84 31.20
C ASP A 44 -24.77 5.47 30.57
N VAL A 45 -24.04 4.46 31.06
CA VAL A 45 -24.15 3.08 30.58
C VAL A 45 -25.41 2.40 31.12
N VAL A 46 -25.61 2.46 32.44
CA VAL A 46 -26.70 1.72 33.09
C VAL A 46 -28.02 2.47 33.00
N GLN A 47 -28.01 3.79 33.23
CA GLN A 47 -29.22 4.64 33.25
C GLN A 47 -30.44 3.96 33.92
N ASP A 48 -31.54 3.89 33.19
CA ASP A 48 -32.83 3.36 33.60
C ASP A 48 -32.87 1.83 33.65
N PHE A 49 -31.91 1.14 33.02
CA PHE A 49 -31.90 -0.32 32.90
C PHE A 49 -31.98 -1.04 34.24
N ALA A 50 -31.37 -0.48 35.29
CA ALA A 50 -31.46 -1.03 36.65
C ALA A 50 -32.91 -1.19 37.14
N ALA A 51 -33.82 -0.33 36.67
CA ALA A 51 -35.23 -0.35 37.02
C ALA A 51 -36.11 -1.03 35.95
N THR A 52 -35.81 -0.81 34.66
CA THR A 52 -36.70 -1.16 33.53
C THR A 52 -36.25 -2.38 32.73
N GLY A 53 -35.01 -2.84 32.91
CA GLY A 53 -34.43 -3.95 32.16
C GLY A 53 -35.14 -5.28 32.36
N SER A 54 -35.02 -6.16 31.38
CA SER A 54 -35.47 -7.55 31.47
C SER A 54 -34.68 -8.35 32.52
N ASP A 55 -35.34 -9.35 33.11
CA ASP A 55 -34.72 -10.26 34.07
C ASP A 55 -35.28 -11.69 33.87
N PRO A 56 -34.49 -12.66 33.37
CA PRO A 56 -33.11 -12.55 32.93
C PRO A 56 -32.93 -11.64 31.71
N VAL A 57 -31.73 -11.07 31.57
CA VAL A 57 -31.45 -10.07 30.52
C VAL A 57 -31.58 -10.68 29.13
N ASN A 58 -32.32 -10.02 28.25
CA ASN A 58 -32.47 -10.38 26.85
C ASN A 58 -31.40 -9.71 25.97
N ARG A 59 -31.25 -10.20 24.73
CA ARG A 59 -30.20 -9.75 23.80
C ARG A 59 -30.38 -8.29 23.38
N ALA A 60 -31.62 -7.80 23.29
CA ALA A 60 -31.88 -6.40 22.97
C ALA A 60 -31.40 -5.44 24.07
N ASP A 61 -31.64 -5.78 25.34
CA ASP A 61 -31.12 -5.03 26.47
C ASP A 61 -29.59 -5.10 26.56
N MET A 62 -29.00 -6.25 26.24
CA MET A 62 -27.55 -6.40 26.18
C MET A 62 -26.95 -5.50 25.09
N ALA A 63 -27.54 -5.48 23.89
CA ALA A 63 -27.10 -4.60 22.81
C ALA A 63 -27.18 -3.13 23.23
N LEU A 64 -28.30 -2.71 23.83
CA LEU A 64 -28.47 -1.34 24.33
C LEU A 64 -27.39 -0.95 25.33
N LEU A 65 -27.11 -1.79 26.32
CA LEU A 65 -26.09 -1.51 27.33
C LEU A 65 -24.69 -1.42 26.75
N ILE A 66 -24.36 -2.27 25.77
CA ILE A 66 -23.05 -2.24 25.11
C ILE A 66 -22.92 -1.01 24.20
N ALA A 67 -23.96 -0.64 23.46
CA ALA A 67 -23.95 0.56 22.64
C ALA A 67 -23.80 1.82 23.52
N ARG A 68 -24.47 1.88 24.68
CA ARG A 68 -24.27 2.95 25.67
C ARG A 68 -22.86 2.95 26.27
N LEU A 69 -22.29 1.77 26.56
CA LEU A 69 -20.90 1.64 27.00
C LEU A 69 -19.94 2.26 25.99
N LEU A 70 -20.07 1.89 24.72
CA LEU A 70 -19.23 2.45 23.67
C LEU A 70 -19.47 3.95 23.54
N ALA A 71 -20.72 4.40 23.48
CA ALA A 71 -21.03 5.83 23.35
C ALA A 71 -20.51 6.70 24.50
N SER A 72 -20.38 6.15 25.71
CA SER A 72 -19.78 6.86 26.86
C SER A 72 -18.25 6.70 26.92
N ALA A 73 -17.71 5.58 26.45
CA ALA A 73 -16.27 5.31 26.43
C ALA A 73 -15.55 5.99 25.25
N THR A 74 -16.30 6.38 24.22
CA THR A 74 -15.79 6.98 23.00
C THR A 74 -16.28 8.40 22.84
N GLY A 75 -15.43 9.30 22.36
CA GLY A 75 -15.80 10.66 21.94
C GLY A 75 -15.41 10.95 20.50
N ASN A 76 -15.52 12.23 20.09
CA ASN A 76 -15.15 12.67 18.73
C ASN A 76 -13.67 12.44 18.41
N ASP A 77 -12.80 12.44 19.42
CA ASP A 77 -11.37 12.13 19.29
C ASP A 77 -11.07 10.63 19.45
N SER A 78 -12.10 9.81 19.73
CA SER A 78 -11.95 8.36 19.86
C SER A 78 -12.10 7.67 18.52
N ARG A 79 -11.29 6.62 18.35
CA ARG A 79 -11.09 5.97 17.06
C ARG A 79 -12.29 5.23 16.49
N VAL A 80 -13.25 4.91 17.34
CA VAL A 80 -14.62 4.54 17.00
C VAL A 80 -15.48 5.57 17.72
N ASN A 81 -16.33 6.31 17.01
CA ASN A 81 -17.24 7.27 17.64
C ASN A 81 -18.66 6.71 17.58
N VAL A 82 -19.09 6.05 18.66
CA VAL A 82 -20.49 5.65 18.82
C VAL A 82 -21.23 6.84 19.41
N VAL A 83 -22.25 7.33 18.72
CA VAL A 83 -23.04 8.48 19.22
C VAL A 83 -24.48 8.04 19.42
N LEU A 84 -25.03 8.30 20.60
CA LEU A 84 -26.47 8.26 20.82
C LEU A 84 -27.06 9.63 20.50
N ARG A 85 -27.82 9.70 19.41
CA ARG A 85 -28.50 10.93 18.98
C ARG A 85 -29.71 11.24 19.86
N SER A 86 -30.19 12.48 19.78
CA SER A 86 -31.37 12.96 20.52
C SER A 86 -32.69 12.29 20.10
N ASP A 87 -32.73 11.71 18.89
CA ASP A 87 -33.83 10.89 18.37
C ASP A 87 -33.80 9.43 18.89
N GLY A 88 -32.78 9.07 19.66
CA GLY A 88 -32.60 7.75 20.24
C GLY A 88 -31.96 6.73 19.29
N ILE A 89 -31.35 7.17 18.18
CA ILE A 89 -30.63 6.31 17.25
C ILE A 89 -29.14 6.28 17.61
N PHE A 90 -28.54 5.09 17.61
CA PHE A 90 -27.08 4.93 17.68
C PHE A 90 -26.48 5.02 16.30
N THR A 91 -25.40 5.80 16.15
CA THR A 91 -24.60 5.91 14.93
C THR A 91 -23.16 5.51 15.20
N VAL A 92 -22.47 5.02 14.16
CA VAL A 92 -21.02 4.75 14.17
C VAL A 92 -20.39 5.69 13.16
N GLY A 93 -19.42 6.51 13.59
CA GLY A 93 -18.77 7.45 12.67
C GLY A 93 -19.68 8.56 12.12
N GLY A 94 -20.84 8.79 12.74
CA GLY A 94 -21.80 9.81 12.32
C GLY A 94 -22.85 9.35 11.30
N THR A 95 -22.70 8.17 10.69
CA THR A 95 -23.66 7.58 9.77
C THR A 95 -24.70 6.72 10.50
N GLU A 96 -25.94 6.75 10.01
CA GLU A 96 -26.98 5.83 10.49
C GLU A 96 -26.61 4.40 10.07
N PRO A 97 -26.66 3.43 10.99
CA PRO A 97 -26.19 2.10 10.68
C PRO A 97 -27.12 1.39 9.70
N ASP A 98 -26.52 0.56 8.84
CA ASP A 98 -27.27 -0.32 7.95
C ASP A 98 -28.15 -1.25 8.77
N ASP A 99 -29.41 -1.39 8.35
CA ASP A 99 -30.40 -2.13 9.12
C ASP A 99 -30.16 -3.64 9.01
N ALA A 100 -29.32 -4.13 9.92
CA ALA A 100 -28.68 -5.44 9.86
C ALA A 100 -29.61 -6.62 10.22
N PHE A 101 -30.68 -6.37 11.00
CA PHE A 101 -31.47 -7.46 11.59
C PHE A 101 -32.99 -7.25 11.43
N ILE A 102 -33.59 -8.09 10.60
CA ILE A 102 -35.00 -7.99 10.22
C ILE A 102 -35.94 -8.23 11.41
N ASP A 103 -35.59 -9.16 12.31
CA ASP A 103 -36.42 -9.50 13.47
C ASP A 103 -36.35 -8.45 14.58
N SER A 104 -35.20 -7.81 14.76
CA SER A 104 -35.00 -6.68 15.67
C SER A 104 -35.87 -5.49 15.24
N ARG A 105 -35.74 -5.05 13.98
CA ARG A 105 -36.50 -3.96 13.37
C ARG A 105 -38.01 -4.10 13.54
N ARG A 106 -38.51 -5.34 13.47
CA ARG A 106 -39.94 -5.65 13.57
C ARG A 106 -40.48 -5.72 14.99
N SER A 107 -39.63 -6.00 15.97
CA SER A 107 -40.07 -6.36 17.33
C SER A 107 -39.58 -5.43 18.42
N GLN A 108 -38.55 -4.61 18.15
CA GLN A 108 -37.92 -3.73 19.13
C GLN A 108 -38.16 -2.25 18.81
N PRO A 109 -38.13 -1.38 19.82
CA PRO A 109 -38.03 0.07 19.60
C PRO A 109 -36.77 0.44 18.81
N VAL A 110 -36.84 1.52 18.04
CA VAL A 110 -35.75 2.06 17.19
C VAL A 110 -34.41 2.14 17.92
N THR A 111 -34.39 2.55 19.19
CA THR A 111 -33.15 2.63 19.98
C THR A 111 -32.45 1.30 20.21
N LYS A 112 -33.22 0.23 20.46
CA LYS A 112 -32.64 -1.11 20.66
C LYS A 112 -32.25 -1.75 19.33
N ASP A 113 -33.00 -1.43 18.28
CA ASP A 113 -32.71 -1.89 16.93
C ASP A 113 -31.43 -1.26 16.37
N SER A 114 -31.34 0.07 16.38
CA SER A 114 -30.12 0.79 15.98
C SER A 114 -28.91 0.41 16.84
N ALA A 115 -29.08 0.15 18.14
CA ALA A 115 -28.01 -0.40 18.97
C ALA A 115 -27.50 -1.76 18.45
N ALA A 116 -28.41 -2.68 18.08
CA ALA A 116 -28.01 -3.97 17.53
C ALA A 116 -27.28 -3.82 16.19
N SER A 117 -27.77 -2.94 15.31
CA SER A 117 -27.17 -2.67 13.99
C SER A 117 -25.79 -2.00 14.11
N ALA A 118 -25.65 -0.94 14.92
CA ALA A 118 -24.36 -0.30 15.18
C ALA A 118 -23.32 -1.29 15.74
N LEU A 119 -23.74 -2.20 16.64
CA LEU A 119 -22.85 -3.24 17.14
C LEU A 119 -22.51 -4.30 16.10
N PHE A 120 -23.37 -4.52 15.10
CA PHE A 120 -23.08 -5.45 14.00
C PHE A 120 -21.99 -4.89 13.09
N GLU A 121 -22.06 -3.61 12.75
CA GLU A 121 -21.02 -2.90 11.99
C GLU A 121 -19.66 -2.97 12.67
N LEU A 122 -19.65 -2.84 14.00
CA LEU A 122 -18.43 -2.99 14.80
C LEU A 122 -17.98 -4.45 15.00
N GLY A 123 -18.73 -5.45 14.48
CA GLY A 123 -18.44 -6.87 14.69
C GLY A 123 -18.67 -7.36 16.13
N VAL A 124 -19.25 -6.51 16.99
CA VAL A 124 -19.63 -6.81 18.39
C VAL A 124 -20.92 -7.62 18.45
N ALA A 125 -21.86 -7.43 17.54
CA ALA A 125 -23.02 -8.29 17.34
C ALA A 125 -22.81 -9.16 16.10
N LYS A 126 -23.19 -10.45 16.16
CA LYS A 126 -23.11 -11.37 15.00
C LYS A 126 -24.47 -11.94 14.58
N GLY A 127 -25.53 -11.63 15.34
CA GLY A 127 -26.84 -12.25 15.18
C GLY A 127 -26.87 -13.74 15.54
N THR A 128 -27.95 -14.42 15.15
CA THR A 128 -28.18 -15.87 15.30
C THR A 128 -28.27 -16.59 13.94
N GLY A 129 -28.08 -15.86 12.84
CA GLY A 129 -28.11 -16.37 11.47
C GLY A 129 -29.39 -16.00 10.69
N GLY A 130 -29.30 -16.05 9.36
CA GLY A 130 -30.44 -15.76 8.46
C GLY A 130 -30.97 -14.32 8.55
N GLY A 131 -30.12 -13.35 8.89
CA GLY A 131 -30.51 -11.94 9.07
C GLY A 131 -31.23 -11.65 10.40
N ASN A 132 -31.11 -12.52 11.40
CA ASN A 132 -31.79 -12.38 12.68
C ASN A 132 -30.82 -12.07 13.84
N PHE A 133 -31.28 -11.28 14.81
CA PHE A 133 -30.60 -10.97 16.06
C PHE A 133 -31.09 -11.78 17.26
N SER A 134 -32.36 -12.21 17.22
CA SER A 134 -33.12 -12.85 18.31
C SER A 134 -33.19 -11.99 19.58
N PRO A 135 -33.82 -10.79 19.51
CA PRO A 135 -33.76 -9.78 20.56
C PRO A 135 -34.33 -10.24 21.93
N GLU A 136 -35.33 -11.11 21.92
CA GLU A 136 -35.96 -11.66 23.15
C GLU A 136 -35.22 -12.86 23.74
N GLY A 137 -34.18 -13.38 23.07
CA GLY A 137 -33.36 -14.47 23.60
C GLY A 137 -32.64 -14.06 24.87
N HIS A 138 -32.62 -14.92 25.89
CA HIS A 138 -31.87 -14.66 27.12
C HIS A 138 -30.36 -14.75 26.89
N VAL A 139 -29.62 -13.88 27.57
CA VAL A 139 -28.16 -13.81 27.48
C VAL A 139 -27.53 -14.67 28.58
N THR A 140 -26.75 -15.64 28.15
CA THR A 140 -25.90 -16.44 29.05
C THR A 140 -24.66 -15.66 29.47
N ARG A 141 -24.03 -16.05 30.58
CA ARG A 141 -22.78 -15.42 31.06
C ARG A 141 -21.65 -15.52 30.03
N GLY A 142 -21.59 -16.61 29.27
CA GLY A 142 -20.65 -16.78 28.18
C GLY A 142 -20.88 -15.79 27.04
N GLU A 143 -22.14 -15.61 26.63
CA GLU A 143 -22.50 -14.61 25.60
C GLU A 143 -22.25 -13.19 26.09
N MET A 144 -22.63 -12.85 27.32
CA MET A 144 -22.33 -11.55 27.93
C MET A 144 -20.83 -11.28 27.90
N ALA A 145 -20.01 -12.26 28.29
CA ALA A 145 -18.57 -12.11 28.26
C ALA A 145 -18.02 -11.87 26.85
N ALA A 146 -18.58 -12.54 25.84
CA ALA A 146 -18.19 -12.36 24.44
C ALA A 146 -18.62 -10.99 23.88
N PHE A 147 -19.76 -10.45 24.30
CA PHE A 147 -20.20 -9.09 23.95
C PHE A 147 -19.29 -8.04 24.58
N ILE A 148 -19.08 -8.10 25.90
CA ILE A 148 -18.23 -7.11 26.59
C ILE A 148 -16.80 -7.18 26.07
N THR A 149 -16.23 -8.37 25.90
CA THR A 149 -14.83 -8.50 25.41
C THR A 149 -14.65 -7.89 24.02
N ARG A 150 -15.61 -8.10 23.11
CA ARG A 150 -15.56 -7.47 21.78
C ARG A 150 -15.78 -5.96 21.85
N ALA A 151 -16.69 -5.50 22.70
CA ALA A 151 -16.89 -4.06 22.90
C ALA A 151 -15.61 -3.38 23.44
N LEU A 152 -14.95 -3.97 24.44
CA LEU A 152 -13.71 -3.42 24.99
C LEU A 152 -12.55 -3.37 23.98
N ALA A 153 -12.59 -4.16 22.90
CA ALA A 153 -11.61 -4.04 21.81
C ALA A 153 -11.68 -2.67 21.10
N HIS A 154 -12.82 -1.99 21.17
CA HIS A 154 -13.04 -0.65 20.61
C HIS A 154 -12.82 0.47 21.64
N THR A 155 -12.34 0.17 22.85
CA THR A 155 -12.06 1.16 23.89
C THR A 155 -10.58 1.12 24.27
N THR A 156 -10.17 1.90 25.28
CA THR A 156 -8.79 1.86 25.79
C THR A 156 -8.50 0.59 26.60
N ALA A 157 -9.52 -0.16 27.04
CA ALA A 157 -9.42 -1.37 27.86
C ALA A 157 -9.34 -2.68 27.05
N ARG A 158 -8.63 -2.63 25.91
CA ARG A 158 -8.52 -3.71 24.93
C ARG A 158 -7.97 -5.02 25.54
N PRO A 159 -8.38 -6.19 25.03
CA PRO A 159 -7.82 -7.47 25.45
C PRO A 159 -6.32 -7.58 25.13
N GLU A 160 -5.64 -8.53 25.79
CA GLU A 160 -4.25 -8.91 25.50
C GLU A 160 -4.09 -9.31 24.04
N GLY A 161 -2.92 -9.02 23.47
CA GLY A 161 -2.55 -9.35 22.11
C GLY A 161 -2.71 -8.16 21.16
N VAL A 162 -2.92 -8.47 19.90
CA VAL A 162 -3.08 -7.48 18.82
C VAL A 162 -4.55 -7.27 18.55
N THR A 163 -4.95 -6.02 18.35
CA THR A 163 -6.26 -5.66 17.82
C THR A 163 -6.06 -4.70 16.65
N VAL A 164 -6.86 -4.87 15.59
CA VAL A 164 -6.88 -3.96 14.45
C VAL A 164 -8.29 -3.42 14.26
N GLN A 165 -8.40 -2.12 14.00
CA GLN A 165 -9.67 -1.44 13.80
C GLN A 165 -9.52 -0.31 12.78
N GLN A 166 -10.57 -0.04 12.02
CA GLN A 166 -10.62 1.14 11.17
C GLN A 166 -10.70 2.41 12.03
N TYR A 167 -9.92 3.43 11.68
CA TYR A 167 -10.04 4.77 12.28
C TYR A 167 -10.79 5.72 11.33
N LEU A 168 -10.28 5.85 10.11
CA LEU A 168 -10.89 6.56 9.00
C LEU A 168 -10.92 5.62 7.77
N PRO A 169 -11.75 5.91 6.75
CA PRO A 169 -11.60 5.28 5.46
C PRO A 169 -10.14 5.26 5.00
N GLY A 170 -9.62 4.11 4.57
CA GLY A 170 -8.22 4.01 4.16
C GLY A 170 -7.20 4.10 5.30
N GLU A 171 -7.59 4.03 6.57
CA GLU A 171 -6.67 4.01 7.72
C GLU A 171 -7.08 2.94 8.75
N VAL A 172 -6.11 2.17 9.24
CA VAL A 172 -6.31 1.25 10.36
C VAL A 172 -5.41 1.59 11.53
N THR A 173 -5.93 1.41 12.73
CA THR A 173 -5.17 1.41 13.97
C THR A 173 -4.88 -0.02 14.39
N VAL A 174 -3.61 -0.30 14.66
CA VAL A 174 -3.16 -1.52 15.31
C VAL A 174 -2.77 -1.19 16.76
N SER A 175 -3.23 -2.01 17.70
CA SER A 175 -2.94 -1.85 19.12
C SER A 175 -2.42 -3.14 19.72
N VAL A 176 -1.42 -3.01 20.60
CA VAL A 176 -0.78 -4.13 21.28
C VAL A 176 -0.92 -3.98 22.80
N ARG A 177 -1.39 -5.05 23.44
CA ARG A 177 -1.56 -5.16 24.90
C ARG A 177 -0.87 -6.41 25.44
N ASN A 178 -0.23 -6.30 26.60
CA ASN A 178 0.40 -7.45 27.25
C ASN A 178 -0.61 -8.27 28.08
N GLU A 179 -0.12 -9.30 28.77
CA GLU A 179 -0.90 -10.19 29.67
C GLU A 179 -1.62 -9.48 30.82
N VAL A 180 -1.17 -8.26 31.18
CA VAL A 180 -1.82 -7.38 32.16
C VAL A 180 -2.60 -6.25 31.49
N PHE A 181 -2.91 -6.39 30.20
CA PHE A 181 -3.71 -5.47 29.39
C PHE A 181 -3.18 -4.03 29.36
N ALA A 182 -1.91 -3.84 29.71
CA ALA A 182 -1.24 -2.56 29.62
C ALA A 182 -0.74 -2.33 28.18
N PRO A 183 -0.68 -1.06 27.73
CA PRO A 183 -0.11 -0.72 26.44
C PRO A 183 1.33 -1.22 26.32
N VAL A 184 1.64 -1.88 25.20
CA VAL A 184 3.02 -2.29 24.89
C VAL A 184 3.58 -1.29 23.91
N ALA A 185 4.51 -0.45 24.38
CA ALA A 185 5.25 0.47 23.53
C ALA A 185 6.37 -0.26 22.78
N ASN A 186 6.72 0.23 21.60
CA ASN A 186 7.76 -0.30 20.72
C ASN A 186 7.54 -1.77 20.30
N ALA A 187 6.29 -2.22 20.23
CA ALA A 187 5.97 -3.52 19.64
C ALA A 187 5.94 -3.39 18.13
N ALA A 188 6.72 -4.22 17.42
CA ALA A 188 6.73 -4.26 15.96
C ALA A 188 5.38 -4.76 15.41
N ILE A 189 4.90 -4.12 14.35
CA ILE A 189 3.63 -4.41 13.70
C ILE A 189 3.87 -4.62 12.22
N ASP A 190 3.47 -5.77 11.72
CA ASP A 190 3.31 -6.00 10.28
C ASP A 190 1.81 -6.06 9.95
N ALA A 191 1.44 -5.39 8.86
CA ALA A 191 0.10 -5.34 8.34
C ALA A 191 0.08 -5.43 6.81
N PHE A 192 -0.86 -6.22 6.29
CA PHE A 192 -1.03 -6.43 4.86
C PHE A 192 -2.52 -6.48 4.50
N SER A 193 -2.85 -6.20 3.25
CA SER A 193 -4.24 -6.11 2.79
C SER A 193 -4.48 -6.81 1.46
N ILE A 194 -5.74 -7.10 1.17
CA ILE A 194 -6.20 -7.51 -0.16
C ILE A 194 -7.64 -7.01 -0.37
N ALA A 195 -8.10 -6.92 -1.62
CA ALA A 195 -9.51 -6.68 -1.92
C ALA A 195 -10.40 -7.65 -1.11
N SER A 196 -11.42 -7.16 -0.42
CA SER A 196 -12.22 -7.99 0.50
C SER A 196 -12.86 -9.21 -0.18
N ARG A 197 -13.28 -9.06 -1.44
CA ARG A 197 -13.79 -10.16 -2.29
C ARG A 197 -12.79 -11.31 -2.49
N ASP A 198 -11.50 -11.01 -2.39
CA ASP A 198 -10.38 -11.94 -2.56
C ASP A 198 -9.75 -12.37 -1.23
N ALA A 199 -10.34 -12.03 -0.08
CA ALA A 199 -9.75 -12.33 1.24
C ALA A 199 -9.37 -13.80 1.45
N HIS A 200 -10.13 -14.73 0.85
CA HIS A 200 -9.84 -16.16 0.86
C HIS A 200 -8.53 -16.56 0.16
N ARG A 201 -7.93 -15.66 -0.62
CA ARG A 201 -6.67 -15.82 -1.37
C ARG A 201 -5.49 -15.15 -0.68
N ALA A 202 -5.68 -14.53 0.48
CA ALA A 202 -4.61 -13.92 1.26
C ALA A 202 -3.55 -14.93 1.70
N PHE A 203 -3.96 -16.18 1.91
CA PHE A 203 -3.06 -17.30 2.25
C PHE A 203 -3.14 -18.40 1.19
N ARG A 204 -1.98 -19.02 0.92
CA ARG A 204 -1.89 -20.25 0.14
C ARG A 204 -2.39 -21.44 0.95
N SER A 205 -2.57 -22.57 0.27
CA SER A 205 -3.00 -23.84 0.87
C SER A 205 -2.07 -24.38 1.95
N ASP A 206 -0.80 -23.96 1.96
CA ASP A 206 0.19 -24.32 2.98
C ASP A 206 0.20 -23.35 4.18
N GLY A 207 -0.71 -22.36 4.18
CA GLY A 207 -0.83 -21.34 5.21
C GLY A 207 0.12 -20.15 5.06
N SER A 208 1.02 -20.16 4.06
CA SER A 208 1.90 -19.02 3.76
C SER A 208 1.15 -17.87 3.10
N CYS A 209 1.65 -16.64 3.24
CA CYS A 209 1.04 -15.49 2.59
C CYS A 209 1.18 -15.49 1.07
N SER A 210 0.09 -15.16 0.41
CA SER A 210 0.02 -15.03 -1.04
C SER A 210 0.82 -13.84 -1.55
N THR A 211 1.32 -13.89 -2.77
CA THR A 211 1.96 -12.74 -3.45
C THR A 211 0.95 -11.69 -3.91
N LEU A 212 -0.33 -11.89 -3.61
CA LEU A 212 -1.44 -10.99 -3.99
C LEU A 212 -1.77 -10.00 -2.88
N VAL A 213 -1.23 -10.18 -1.68
CA VAL A 213 -1.45 -9.23 -0.59
C VAL A 213 -0.54 -8.02 -0.79
N ASN A 214 -1.07 -6.84 -0.52
CA ASN A 214 -0.33 -5.59 -0.54
C ASN A 214 0.16 -5.31 0.87
N ASP A 215 1.45 -5.09 1.02
CA ASP A 215 2.01 -4.62 2.28
C ASP A 215 1.45 -3.23 2.65
N GLN A 216 1.21 -3.01 3.94
CA GLN A 216 0.74 -1.73 4.50
C GLN A 216 1.73 -1.15 5.53
N SER A 217 2.75 -1.91 5.91
CA SER A 217 3.74 -1.54 6.93
C SER A 217 5.01 -0.89 6.36
N GLY A 218 5.16 -0.84 5.04
CA GLY A 218 6.33 -0.29 4.33
C GLY A 218 7.45 -1.30 4.07
N SER A 219 7.14 -2.60 4.07
CA SER A 219 8.09 -3.71 4.21
C SER A 219 7.65 -5.00 3.48
N ARG A 220 8.19 -6.18 3.86
CA ARG A 220 7.72 -7.48 3.32
C ARG A 220 6.46 -7.94 4.06
N PRO A 221 5.35 -8.21 3.33
CA PRO A 221 4.14 -8.64 3.99
C PRO A 221 4.33 -10.01 4.65
N CYS A 222 3.77 -10.17 5.85
CA CYS A 222 3.71 -11.40 6.64
C CYS A 222 5.02 -11.83 7.32
N GLU A 223 6.00 -10.95 7.40
CA GLU A 223 7.24 -11.13 8.15
C GLU A 223 7.43 -9.90 9.03
N ILE A 224 7.74 -10.09 10.33
CA ILE A 224 8.14 -8.94 11.15
C ILE A 224 9.57 -8.59 10.74
N ASP A 225 9.73 -7.45 10.11
CA ASP A 225 11.02 -6.92 9.73
C ASP A 225 11.35 -5.60 10.46
N VAL A 226 12.42 -4.96 10.02
CA VAL A 226 13.02 -3.79 10.65
C VAL A 226 12.43 -2.47 10.15
N LEU A 227 11.74 -2.50 9.01
CA LEU A 227 11.02 -1.35 8.43
C LEU A 227 9.59 -1.28 8.96
N ASP A 228 9.10 -2.36 9.55
CA ASP A 228 7.81 -2.39 10.20
C ASP A 228 7.68 -1.33 11.29
N PRO A 229 6.53 -0.64 11.35
CA PRO A 229 6.26 0.34 12.37
C PRO A 229 6.19 -0.29 13.76
N VAL A 230 6.45 0.54 14.77
CA VAL A 230 6.32 0.16 16.16
C VAL A 230 5.26 0.99 16.87
N THR A 231 4.56 0.38 17.83
CA THR A 231 3.57 1.08 18.66
C THR A 231 4.18 2.23 19.47
N GLY A 232 3.40 3.30 19.64
CA GLY A 232 3.72 4.42 20.52
C GLY A 232 3.63 4.08 22.02
N PRO A 233 3.87 5.06 22.92
CA PRO A 233 3.75 4.88 24.37
C PRO A 233 2.36 4.43 24.87
N ASP A 234 1.32 4.72 24.08
CA ASP A 234 -0.07 4.29 24.27
C ASP A 234 -0.36 2.89 23.72
N GLY A 235 0.65 2.21 23.18
CA GLY A 235 0.57 0.88 22.61
C GLY A 235 -0.23 0.80 21.32
N ASP A 236 -0.42 1.94 20.64
CA ASP A 236 -1.18 2.05 19.39
C ASP A 236 -0.24 2.55 18.26
N PHE A 237 -0.54 2.17 17.01
CA PHE A 237 0.04 2.73 15.80
C PHE A 237 -1.03 2.85 14.72
N THR A 238 -0.99 3.94 13.96
CA THR A 238 -1.91 4.20 12.84
C THR A 238 -1.20 3.90 11.53
N ILE A 239 -1.83 3.08 10.70
CA ILE A 239 -1.36 2.68 9.38
C ILE A 239 -2.30 3.30 8.35
N GLY A 240 -1.77 4.19 7.51
CA GLY A 240 -2.44 4.61 6.29
C GLY A 240 -2.36 3.49 5.27
N LEU A 241 -3.49 3.09 4.71
CA LEU A 241 -3.52 2.06 3.68
C LEU A 241 -2.92 2.62 2.39
N GLY A 242 -2.24 1.75 1.64
CA GLY A 242 -1.73 2.08 0.33
C GLY A 242 -2.86 2.42 -0.66
N PRO A 243 -2.58 3.23 -1.69
CA PRO A 243 -3.57 3.58 -2.71
C PRO A 243 -4.13 2.31 -3.37
N THR A 244 -5.45 2.21 -3.44
CA THR A 244 -6.17 1.07 -4.02
C THR A 244 -7.43 1.51 -4.72
N ASP A 245 -7.79 0.78 -5.79
CA ASP A 245 -9.03 1.00 -6.53
C ASP A 245 -10.24 0.27 -5.93
N GLU A 246 -10.00 -0.56 -4.92
CA GLU A 246 -11.01 -1.41 -4.27
C GLU A 246 -11.73 -0.62 -3.17
N PRO A 247 -13.07 -0.52 -3.19
CA PRO A 247 -13.85 0.23 -2.19
C PRO A 247 -13.79 -0.39 -0.79
N GLU A 248 -13.49 -1.69 -0.72
CA GLU A 248 -13.31 -2.42 0.52
C GLU A 248 -12.09 -3.34 0.44
N VAL A 249 -11.26 -3.29 1.48
CA VAL A 249 -10.12 -4.19 1.64
C VAL A 249 -10.22 -4.91 2.98
N THR A 250 -9.72 -6.14 3.04
CA THR A 250 -9.48 -6.84 4.29
C THR A 250 -8.04 -6.61 4.68
N VAL A 251 -7.82 -6.09 5.88
CA VAL A 251 -6.50 -5.82 6.44
C VAL A 251 -6.23 -6.84 7.53
N TRP A 252 -5.06 -7.45 7.49
CA TRP A 252 -4.51 -8.27 8.56
C TRP A 252 -3.42 -7.49 9.26
N ALA A 253 -3.32 -7.66 10.58
CA ALA A 253 -2.22 -7.12 11.38
C ALA A 253 -1.81 -8.11 12.45
N TRP A 254 -0.54 -8.09 12.82
CA TRP A 254 0.00 -8.95 13.86
C TRP A 254 1.28 -8.37 14.46
N THR A 255 1.78 -8.99 15.53
CA THR A 255 3.01 -8.59 16.22
C THR A 255 3.86 -9.82 16.54
N GLY A 256 5.18 -9.65 16.54
CA GLY A 256 6.14 -10.71 16.77
C GLY A 256 7.54 -10.17 17.05
N ALA A 257 8.49 -11.09 17.16
CA ALA A 257 9.91 -10.74 17.17
C ALA A 257 10.42 -10.56 15.74
N LEU A 258 11.51 -9.80 15.58
CA LEU A 258 12.15 -9.63 14.28
C LEU A 258 12.51 -10.98 13.63
N GLY A 259 12.10 -11.16 12.38
CA GLY A 259 12.24 -12.39 11.59
C GLY A 259 11.15 -13.44 11.82
N ASP A 260 10.16 -13.16 12.69
CA ASP A 260 8.97 -14.01 12.77
C ASP A 260 8.20 -13.95 11.44
N ILE A 261 7.57 -15.05 11.05
CA ILE A 261 6.71 -15.12 9.86
C ILE A 261 5.33 -15.63 10.27
N VAL A 262 4.27 -14.91 9.90
CA VAL A 262 2.90 -15.29 10.22
C VAL A 262 2.33 -16.29 9.23
N ARG A 263 1.42 -17.13 9.74
CA ARG A 263 0.67 -18.11 8.94
C ARG A 263 -0.81 -18.00 9.20
N SER A 264 -1.60 -18.49 8.26
CA SER A 264 -3.04 -18.60 8.42
C SER A 264 -3.40 -19.32 9.72
N GLY A 265 -4.21 -18.66 10.56
CA GLY A 265 -4.68 -19.22 11.83
C GLY A 265 -3.75 -19.01 13.04
N ASP A 266 -2.65 -18.24 12.92
CA ASP A 266 -1.87 -17.81 14.09
C ASP A 266 -2.77 -17.00 15.06
N ALA A 267 -2.64 -17.25 16.36
CA ALA A 267 -3.43 -16.59 17.39
C ALA A 267 -3.11 -15.10 17.54
N ARG A 268 -1.93 -14.66 17.06
CA ARG A 268 -1.50 -13.25 17.05
C ARG A 268 -1.98 -12.49 15.82
N LEU A 269 -2.51 -13.20 14.82
CA LEU A 269 -3.00 -12.63 13.58
C LEU A 269 -4.46 -12.22 13.74
N VAL A 270 -4.73 -10.93 13.53
CA VAL A 270 -6.08 -10.38 13.53
C VAL A 270 -6.39 -9.74 12.19
N SER A 271 -7.67 -9.65 11.86
CA SER A 271 -8.12 -9.05 10.61
C SER A 271 -9.38 -8.24 10.77
N VAL A 272 -9.52 -7.21 9.94
CA VAL A 272 -10.71 -6.38 9.85
C VAL A 272 -10.99 -6.03 8.39
N GLN A 273 -12.26 -6.00 8.01
CA GLN A 273 -12.70 -5.48 6.72
C GLN A 273 -12.94 -3.99 6.86
N VAL A 274 -12.40 -3.19 5.94
CA VAL A 274 -12.41 -1.72 6.02
C VAL A 274 -12.81 -1.09 4.70
N SER A 275 -13.51 0.04 4.79
CA SER A 275 -13.78 0.90 3.64
C SER A 275 -12.53 1.71 3.28
N THR A 276 -12.26 1.90 2.00
CA THR A 276 -11.21 2.79 1.50
C THR A 276 -11.78 4.11 0.96
N GLN A 277 -13.10 4.21 0.83
CA GLN A 277 -13.79 5.40 0.36
C GLN A 277 -14.30 6.24 1.54
N GLY A 278 -14.01 7.54 1.52
CA GLY A 278 -14.54 8.49 2.50
C GLY A 278 -13.51 9.36 3.23
N VAL A 279 -12.26 9.41 2.79
CA VAL A 279 -11.32 10.44 3.28
C VAL A 279 -11.66 11.80 2.69
N GLU A 280 -11.42 12.86 3.46
CA GLU A 280 -11.54 14.23 2.99
C GLU A 280 -10.55 14.47 1.83
N ALA A 281 -11.04 15.07 0.75
CA ALA A 281 -10.20 15.34 -0.41
C ALA A 281 -9.22 16.48 -0.13
N THR A 282 -7.92 16.16 -0.17
CA THR A 282 -6.84 17.16 -0.05
C THR A 282 -6.29 17.59 -1.40
N GLY A 283 -6.62 16.86 -2.46
CA GLY A 283 -6.24 17.17 -3.83
C GLY A 283 -7.02 16.35 -4.85
N ALA A 284 -6.59 16.44 -6.11
CA ALA A 284 -7.10 15.61 -7.18
C ALA A 284 -5.96 15.13 -8.09
N LYS A 285 -6.17 13.99 -8.74
CA LYS A 285 -5.26 13.43 -9.74
C LYS A 285 -6.00 13.18 -11.04
N VAL A 286 -5.38 13.50 -12.17
CA VAL A 286 -5.91 13.18 -13.50
C VAL A 286 -5.08 12.07 -14.12
N THR A 287 -5.74 11.00 -14.53
CA THR A 287 -5.15 9.88 -15.26
C THR A 287 -5.91 9.64 -16.55
N ASN A 288 -5.31 8.93 -17.49
CA ASN A 288 -5.99 8.46 -18.68
C ASN A 288 -5.69 6.97 -18.89
N SER A 289 -6.53 6.32 -19.70
CA SER A 289 -6.43 4.88 -19.97
C SER A 289 -5.41 4.52 -21.07
N LEU A 290 -4.45 5.40 -21.38
CA LEU A 290 -3.41 5.08 -22.36
C LEU A 290 -2.49 3.99 -21.79
N PRO A 291 -2.11 2.98 -22.59
CA PRO A 291 -1.06 2.06 -22.20
C PRO A 291 0.25 2.79 -21.91
N GLU A 292 1.06 2.21 -21.03
CA GLU A 292 2.42 2.70 -20.77
C GLU A 292 3.20 2.82 -22.10
N ASN A 293 3.96 3.91 -22.24
CA ASN A 293 4.73 4.26 -23.43
C ASN A 293 3.92 4.52 -24.72
N ALA A 294 2.59 4.48 -24.68
CA ALA A 294 1.76 4.87 -25.82
C ALA A 294 1.76 6.39 -26.01
N THR A 295 2.01 6.82 -27.24
CA THR A 295 1.91 8.23 -27.66
C THR A 295 0.67 8.47 -28.52
N HIS A 296 0.10 7.41 -29.10
CA HIS A 296 -1.02 7.43 -30.02
C HIS A 296 -2.03 6.34 -29.68
N VAL A 297 -3.22 6.48 -30.27
CA VAL A 297 -4.38 5.61 -30.10
C VAL A 297 -4.91 5.22 -31.46
N ARG A 298 -5.38 3.98 -31.63
CA ARG A 298 -6.03 3.58 -32.87
C ARG A 298 -7.41 4.18 -33.00
N PHE A 299 -7.79 4.61 -34.19
CA PHE A 299 -9.20 4.94 -34.48
C PHE A 299 -10.14 3.78 -34.11
N GLY A 300 -11.34 4.13 -33.65
CA GLY A 300 -12.33 3.19 -33.11
C GLY A 300 -12.05 2.71 -31.68
N SER A 301 -10.92 3.09 -31.07
CA SER A 301 -10.69 2.91 -29.64
C SER A 301 -11.25 4.09 -28.83
N THR A 302 -11.26 3.96 -27.51
CA THR A 302 -11.68 5.02 -26.58
C THR A 302 -10.60 5.23 -25.53
N VAL A 303 -10.35 6.49 -25.17
CA VAL A 303 -9.52 6.86 -24.01
C VAL A 303 -10.41 7.43 -22.93
N THR A 304 -10.46 6.78 -21.78
CA THR A 304 -11.15 7.29 -20.61
C THR A 304 -10.17 8.16 -19.82
N VAL A 305 -10.52 9.44 -19.62
CA VAL A 305 -9.81 10.34 -18.71
C VAL A 305 -10.57 10.35 -17.39
N THR A 306 -9.85 10.09 -16.30
CA THR A 306 -10.39 10.06 -14.95
C THR A 306 -9.82 11.22 -14.15
N VAL A 307 -10.71 12.05 -13.59
CA VAL A 307 -10.37 12.96 -12.49
C VAL A 307 -10.77 12.26 -11.20
N GLN A 308 -9.81 11.98 -10.33
CA GLN A 308 -10.05 11.29 -9.07
C GLN A 308 -9.65 12.21 -7.92
N LEU A 309 -10.58 12.48 -7.00
CA LEU A 309 -10.25 13.12 -5.74
C LEU A 309 -9.34 12.20 -4.92
N VAL A 310 -8.30 12.81 -4.35
CA VAL A 310 -7.34 12.12 -3.50
C VAL A 310 -7.26 12.79 -2.14
N GLY A 311 -7.23 11.98 -1.09
CA GLY A 311 -6.95 12.40 0.27
C GLY A 311 -5.47 12.27 0.58
N VAL A 312 -5.15 12.26 1.87
CA VAL A 312 -3.79 12.02 2.36
C VAL A 312 -3.20 10.73 1.78
N ASN A 313 -1.91 10.75 1.43
CA ASN A 313 -1.17 9.62 0.85
C ASN A 313 -1.73 9.08 -0.48
N GLY A 314 -2.54 9.86 -1.20
CA GLY A 314 -3.04 9.47 -2.53
C GLY A 314 -4.24 8.50 -2.50
N LEU A 315 -4.87 8.30 -1.34
CA LEU A 315 -6.07 7.50 -1.18
C LEU A 315 -7.28 8.11 -1.91
N ARG A 316 -8.24 7.30 -2.37
CA ARG A 316 -9.47 7.82 -2.99
C ARG A 316 -10.31 8.58 -1.97
N ALA A 317 -10.55 9.85 -2.25
CA ALA A 317 -11.39 10.70 -1.41
C ALA A 317 -12.82 10.78 -1.95
N VAL A 318 -13.75 11.17 -1.08
CA VAL A 318 -15.11 11.57 -1.47
C VAL A 318 -15.18 13.09 -1.67
N PRO A 319 -16.21 13.61 -2.35
CA PRO A 319 -16.39 15.05 -2.47
C PRO A 319 -16.49 15.73 -1.09
N PRO A 320 -15.91 16.94 -0.91
CA PRO A 320 -16.16 17.78 0.27
C PRO A 320 -17.66 18.04 0.49
N GLU A 321 -18.06 18.49 1.69
CA GLU A 321 -19.47 18.76 2.00
C GLU A 321 -20.12 19.78 1.03
N ASP A 322 -19.36 20.78 0.58
CA ASP A 322 -19.81 21.79 -0.39
C ASP A 322 -19.79 21.27 -1.85
N GLY A 323 -19.38 20.02 -2.04
CA GLY A 323 -19.14 19.37 -3.33
C GLY A 323 -17.79 19.73 -3.94
N ALA A 324 -17.45 19.05 -5.02
CA ALA A 324 -16.31 19.38 -5.88
C ALA A 324 -16.77 19.41 -7.33
N SER A 325 -16.20 20.31 -8.13
CA SER A 325 -16.53 20.45 -9.54
C SER A 325 -15.32 20.91 -10.33
N TYR A 326 -15.21 20.43 -11.56
CA TYR A 326 -14.11 20.76 -12.46
C TYR A 326 -14.67 21.27 -13.79
N THR A 327 -14.06 22.34 -14.31
CA THR A 327 -14.27 22.76 -15.68
C THR A 327 -13.41 21.87 -16.58
N ILE A 328 -14.06 21.08 -17.42
CA ILE A 328 -13.41 20.21 -18.40
C ILE A 328 -13.59 20.84 -19.76
N THR A 329 -12.48 21.21 -20.40
CA THR A 329 -12.47 21.66 -21.79
C THR A 329 -11.77 20.62 -22.64
N THR A 330 -12.46 20.13 -23.68
CA THR A 330 -11.91 19.21 -24.68
C THR A 330 -11.97 19.85 -26.06
N GLU A 331 -10.92 19.68 -26.85
CA GLU A 331 -10.81 20.18 -28.22
C GLU A 331 -10.23 19.09 -29.12
N ALA A 332 -10.93 18.75 -30.20
CA ALA A 332 -10.47 17.81 -31.21
C ALA A 332 -10.13 18.55 -32.50
N PHE A 333 -8.87 18.43 -32.93
CA PHE A 333 -8.38 18.95 -34.20
C PHE A 333 -8.13 17.78 -35.12
N ARG A 334 -8.75 17.78 -36.29
CA ARG A 334 -8.55 16.73 -37.29
C ARG A 334 -7.69 17.22 -38.44
N SER A 335 -6.95 16.29 -39.01
CA SER A 335 -6.19 16.48 -40.23
C SER A 335 -6.27 15.19 -41.04
N THR A 336 -6.47 15.33 -42.35
CA THR A 336 -6.39 14.22 -43.30
C THR A 336 -5.00 14.24 -43.93
N ASP A 337 -4.39 13.07 -44.09
CA ASP A 337 -3.07 12.89 -44.70
C ASP A 337 -1.97 13.78 -44.11
N ALA A 338 -2.05 14.12 -42.82
CA ALA A 338 -1.10 14.99 -42.14
C ALA A 338 -1.26 14.97 -40.63
N GLU A 339 -0.20 15.34 -39.91
CA GLU A 339 -0.22 15.48 -38.45
C GLU A 339 -1.30 16.48 -37.99
N ALA A 340 -2.06 16.10 -36.98
CA ALA A 340 -3.05 16.97 -36.35
C ALA A 340 -2.39 17.92 -35.35
N THR A 341 -2.54 19.21 -35.60
CA THR A 341 -2.00 20.30 -34.77
C THR A 341 -3.13 21.19 -34.26
N PRO A 342 -2.88 22.06 -33.26
CA PRO A 342 -3.86 23.08 -32.85
C PRO A 342 -4.24 24.09 -33.95
N SER A 343 -3.51 24.11 -35.07
CA SER A 343 -3.84 24.89 -36.27
C SER A 343 -4.64 24.11 -37.32
N SER A 344 -4.82 22.81 -37.13
CA SER A 344 -5.63 21.95 -38.02
C SER A 344 -7.14 22.23 -37.83
N ASN A 345 -8.00 21.49 -38.55
CA ASN A 345 -9.43 21.74 -38.54
C ASN A 345 -10.02 21.41 -37.15
N LEU A 346 -10.44 22.42 -36.38
CA LEU A 346 -11.19 22.20 -35.15
C LEU A 346 -12.53 21.55 -35.51
N TRP A 347 -12.70 20.31 -35.11
CA TRP A 347 -13.87 19.48 -35.42
C TRP A 347 -14.86 19.42 -34.25
N GLN A 348 -14.34 19.32 -33.03
CA GLN A 348 -15.15 19.27 -31.82
C GLN A 348 -14.53 20.14 -30.73
N ARG A 349 -15.38 20.85 -29.98
CA ARG A 349 -15.00 21.51 -28.74
C ARG A 349 -16.15 21.36 -27.74
N SER A 350 -15.84 20.95 -26.52
CA SER A 350 -16.76 21.04 -25.39
C SER A 350 -16.09 21.75 -24.22
N THR A 351 -16.88 22.50 -23.47
CA THR A 351 -16.48 23.08 -22.18
C THR A 351 -17.66 22.91 -21.23
N GLU A 352 -17.47 22.09 -20.20
CA GLU A 352 -18.53 21.75 -19.25
C GLU A 352 -17.98 21.85 -17.83
N VAL A 353 -18.82 22.30 -16.90
CA VAL A 353 -18.56 22.19 -15.46
C VAL A 353 -19.21 20.89 -15.01
N VAL A 354 -18.40 19.94 -14.56
CA VAL A 354 -18.86 18.61 -14.16
C VAL A 354 -18.64 18.48 -12.66
N ALA A 355 -19.70 18.11 -11.95
CA ALA A 355 -19.62 17.79 -10.54
C ALA A 355 -18.99 16.40 -10.36
N VAL A 356 -18.17 16.27 -9.33
CA VAL A 356 -17.61 14.98 -8.92
C VAL A 356 -18.76 14.11 -8.38
N ASP A 357 -18.78 12.83 -8.76
CA ASP A 357 -19.77 11.88 -8.27
C ASP A 357 -19.54 11.48 -6.80
N ASP A 358 -20.49 10.73 -6.22
CA ASP A 358 -20.43 10.27 -4.83
C ASP A 358 -19.21 9.37 -4.52
N THR A 359 -18.53 8.86 -5.56
CA THR A 359 -17.30 8.05 -5.42
C THR A 359 -16.02 8.90 -5.47
N GLY A 360 -16.15 10.22 -5.60
CA GLY A 360 -15.03 11.14 -5.71
C GLY A 360 -14.41 11.20 -7.10
N LYS A 361 -15.16 10.84 -8.14
CA LYS A 361 -14.63 10.69 -9.50
C LYS A 361 -15.42 11.46 -10.56
N ILE A 362 -14.73 11.82 -11.64
CA ILE A 362 -15.32 12.22 -12.92
C ILE A 362 -14.65 11.39 -14.02
N GLU A 363 -15.44 10.85 -14.94
CA GLU A 363 -14.94 10.25 -16.18
C GLU A 363 -15.48 11.00 -17.40
N PHE A 364 -14.61 11.19 -18.37
CA PHE A 364 -15.01 11.58 -19.71
C PHE A 364 -14.21 10.80 -20.75
N ILE A 365 -14.82 10.58 -21.90
CA ILE A 365 -14.29 9.75 -22.97
C ILE A 365 -13.80 10.65 -24.10
N LEU A 366 -12.61 10.34 -24.59
CA LEU A 366 -12.09 10.82 -25.86
C LEU A 366 -12.17 9.66 -26.85
N ASP A 367 -12.74 9.92 -28.02
CA ASP A 367 -12.84 8.95 -29.10
C ASP A 367 -12.44 9.58 -30.43
N GLY A 368 -12.19 8.73 -31.42
CA GLY A 368 -11.82 9.16 -32.75
C GLY A 368 -12.30 8.14 -33.76
N ALA A 369 -13.21 8.56 -34.63
CA ALA A 369 -13.47 7.86 -35.86
C ALA A 369 -12.51 8.41 -36.93
N ASP A 370 -12.00 7.50 -37.75
CA ASP A 370 -11.21 7.83 -38.91
C ASP A 370 -11.96 8.88 -39.79
N PRO A 371 -11.35 10.05 -40.06
CA PRO A 371 -11.97 11.09 -40.86
C PRO A 371 -12.11 10.71 -42.35
N GLU A 372 -11.34 9.75 -42.87
CA GLU A 372 -11.41 9.24 -44.23
C GLU A 372 -11.49 7.70 -44.31
N PRO A 373 -12.57 7.07 -43.84
CA PRO A 373 -12.65 5.61 -43.64
C PRO A 373 -12.72 4.78 -44.94
N ASN A 374 -12.71 5.41 -46.12
CA ASN A 374 -12.83 4.74 -47.42
C ASN A 374 -11.62 4.94 -48.32
N ASP A 375 -10.50 5.46 -47.79
CA ASP A 375 -9.29 5.51 -48.59
C ASP A 375 -8.76 4.09 -48.82
N THR A 376 -8.65 3.71 -50.10
CA THR A 376 -7.99 2.48 -50.52
C THR A 376 -6.79 2.84 -51.39
N GLY A 377 -5.70 3.27 -50.76
CA GLY A 377 -4.44 3.53 -51.46
C GLY A 377 -3.53 4.61 -50.88
N ASP A 378 -3.98 5.39 -49.89
CA ASP A 378 -3.13 6.33 -49.17
C ASP A 378 -2.20 5.61 -48.19
N THR A 379 -1.00 6.16 -48.07
CA THR A 379 0.08 5.70 -47.19
C THR A 379 0.39 6.72 -46.09
N VAL A 380 -0.25 7.88 -46.13
CA VAL A 380 -0.15 8.92 -45.11
C VAL A 380 -1.26 8.71 -44.09
N ALA A 381 -0.92 8.90 -42.82
CA ALA A 381 -1.86 8.67 -41.74
C ALA A 381 -2.77 9.87 -41.53
N ASP A 382 -4.01 9.57 -41.19
CA ASP A 382 -4.98 10.51 -40.67
C ASP A 382 -4.78 10.68 -39.16
N GLU A 383 -5.04 11.88 -38.66
CA GLU A 383 -4.90 12.17 -37.24
C GLU A 383 -6.06 13.00 -36.66
N ILE A 384 -6.41 12.67 -35.42
CA ILE A 384 -7.22 13.51 -34.55
C ILE A 384 -6.40 13.79 -33.28
N LEU A 385 -5.98 15.05 -33.12
CA LEU A 385 -5.40 15.55 -31.88
C LEU A 385 -6.52 16.01 -30.94
N TRP A 386 -6.71 15.28 -29.86
CA TRP A 386 -7.42 15.78 -28.69
C TRP A 386 -6.49 16.57 -27.79
N ARG A 387 -6.98 17.71 -27.30
CA ARG A 387 -6.44 18.40 -26.15
C ARG A 387 -7.50 18.48 -25.07
N TYR A 388 -7.12 18.19 -23.83
CA TYR A 388 -7.99 18.47 -22.70
C TYR A 388 -7.30 19.34 -21.65
N THR A 389 -8.10 20.18 -21.01
CA THR A 389 -7.72 21.00 -19.85
C THR A 389 -8.75 20.76 -18.77
N VAL A 390 -8.27 20.50 -17.55
CA VAL A 390 -9.11 20.32 -16.36
C VAL A 390 -8.73 21.41 -15.37
N THR A 391 -9.71 22.18 -14.91
CA THR A 391 -9.49 23.29 -13.98
C THR A 391 -10.45 23.20 -12.80
N PRO A 392 -9.99 23.26 -11.55
CA PRO A 392 -10.87 23.26 -10.38
C PRO A 392 -11.84 24.45 -10.41
N VAL A 393 -13.04 24.28 -9.88
CA VAL A 393 -14.06 25.34 -9.77
C VAL A 393 -14.27 25.71 -8.30
N GLY A 394 -14.21 27.00 -7.99
CA GLY A 394 -14.38 27.48 -6.62
C GLY A 394 -13.27 26.92 -5.72
N ASP A 395 -13.67 26.36 -4.58
CA ASP A 395 -12.78 25.76 -3.59
C ASP A 395 -12.59 24.24 -3.79
N SER A 396 -12.75 23.76 -5.02
CA SER A 396 -12.53 22.34 -5.34
C SER A 396 -11.05 21.95 -5.14
N PRO A 397 -10.76 20.69 -4.74
CA PRO A 397 -9.39 20.23 -4.50
C PRO A 397 -8.45 20.44 -5.71
N GLU A 398 -7.26 20.96 -5.44
CA GLU A 398 -6.26 21.32 -6.45
C GLU A 398 -5.46 20.11 -6.95
N PHE A 399 -4.84 20.27 -8.12
CA PHE A 399 -3.91 19.29 -8.68
C PHE A 399 -2.48 19.60 -8.23
N ASP A 400 -1.67 18.56 -7.99
CA ASP A 400 -0.22 18.73 -7.75
C ASP A 400 0.47 19.38 -8.96
N GLU A 401 0.01 19.04 -10.17
CA GLU A 401 0.45 19.62 -11.42
C GLU A 401 -0.74 20.12 -12.25
N SER A 402 -0.61 21.30 -12.85
CA SER A 402 -1.67 21.87 -13.66
C SER A 402 -1.98 21.02 -14.89
N VAL A 403 -3.24 20.62 -15.05
CA VAL A 403 -3.71 19.77 -16.17
C VAL A 403 -4.17 20.66 -17.33
N VAL A 404 -3.23 21.06 -18.18
CA VAL A 404 -3.48 22.02 -19.27
C VAL A 404 -3.01 21.48 -20.61
N ASN A 405 -3.89 21.50 -21.61
CA ASN A 405 -3.62 21.09 -23.00
C ASN A 405 -2.98 19.70 -23.13
N VAL A 406 -3.36 18.75 -22.28
CA VAL A 406 -2.85 17.37 -22.35
C VAL A 406 -3.28 16.76 -23.68
N ARG A 407 -2.32 16.20 -24.42
CA ARG A 407 -2.51 15.71 -25.78
C ARG A 407 -2.83 14.22 -25.81
N VAL A 408 -3.80 13.84 -26.63
CA VAL A 408 -4.09 12.44 -27.00
C VAL A 408 -4.30 12.41 -28.50
N VAL A 409 -3.54 11.60 -29.24
CA VAL A 409 -3.61 11.57 -30.71
C VAL A 409 -4.20 10.24 -31.15
N PHE A 410 -5.28 10.29 -31.93
CA PHE A 410 -5.84 9.12 -32.61
C PHE A 410 -5.34 9.10 -34.05
N THR A 411 -4.96 7.93 -34.54
CA THR A 411 -4.43 7.74 -35.89
C THR A 411 -4.69 6.33 -36.42
N ASP A 412 -4.67 6.19 -37.74
CA ASP A 412 -4.63 4.92 -38.47
C ASP A 412 -3.21 4.50 -38.86
N ALA A 413 -2.19 5.29 -38.51
CA ALA A 413 -0.79 5.04 -38.86
C ALA A 413 -0.36 3.59 -38.60
N ASP A 414 0.38 3.00 -39.55
CA ASP A 414 0.97 1.68 -39.35
C ASP A 414 1.86 1.66 -38.09
N PRO A 415 1.86 0.55 -37.32
CA PRO A 415 2.77 0.39 -36.19
C PRO A 415 4.21 0.63 -36.56
N MET A 416 4.88 1.47 -35.77
CA MET A 416 6.30 1.73 -35.86
C MET A 416 6.91 1.71 -34.47
N ALA A 417 8.15 1.21 -34.36
CA ALA A 417 8.86 1.19 -33.10
C ALA A 417 9.17 2.61 -32.63
N THR A 418 8.60 3.03 -31.50
CA THR A 418 8.75 4.39 -30.94
C THR A 418 9.44 4.43 -29.59
N THR A 419 9.54 3.31 -28.89
CA THR A 419 10.13 3.27 -27.55
C THR A 419 11.01 2.04 -27.39
N ILE A 420 12.13 2.19 -26.66
CA ILE A 420 12.97 1.08 -26.21
C ILE A 420 13.19 1.22 -24.71
N ASP A 421 12.63 0.30 -23.93
CA ASP A 421 12.96 0.17 -22.52
C ASP A 421 14.11 -0.83 -22.36
N LEU A 422 15.18 -0.43 -21.69
CA LEU A 422 16.37 -1.25 -21.54
C LEU A 422 16.59 -1.59 -20.06
N ALA A 423 16.72 -2.88 -19.76
CA ALA A 423 16.93 -3.36 -18.40
C ALA A 423 18.04 -4.41 -18.31
N THR A 424 18.79 -4.38 -17.22
CA THR A 424 19.81 -5.38 -16.85
C THR A 424 19.20 -6.40 -15.89
N GLN A 425 19.76 -7.63 -15.82
CA GLN A 425 19.28 -8.63 -14.84
C GLN A 425 19.85 -8.42 -13.43
N VAL A 426 20.96 -7.69 -13.32
CA VAL A 426 21.66 -7.35 -12.08
C VAL A 426 22.17 -5.92 -12.19
N LYS A 427 22.35 -5.22 -11.06
CA LYS A 427 22.90 -3.84 -11.05
C LYS A 427 24.43 -3.81 -11.28
N TYR A 428 25.15 -4.90 -10.97
CA TYR A 428 26.60 -4.99 -11.17
C TYR A 428 27.11 -6.42 -11.41
N LEU A 429 28.32 -6.52 -11.96
CA LEU A 429 29.13 -7.74 -12.00
C LEU A 429 30.59 -7.44 -11.65
N ARG A 430 31.31 -8.46 -11.17
CA ARG A 430 32.75 -8.35 -10.95
C ARG A 430 33.49 -8.22 -12.30
N ALA A 431 34.42 -7.27 -12.39
CA ALA A 431 35.27 -7.09 -13.56
C ALA A 431 36.17 -8.32 -13.80
N ALA A 432 36.70 -8.45 -15.02
CA ALA A 432 37.55 -9.59 -15.36
C ALA A 432 38.84 -9.59 -14.52
N THR A 433 39.31 -10.75 -14.07
CA THR A 433 40.59 -10.88 -13.33
C THR A 433 41.78 -11.23 -14.24
N GLY A 434 41.60 -11.13 -15.56
CA GLY A 434 42.60 -11.49 -16.57
C GLY A 434 42.09 -11.27 -17.99
N THR A 435 42.53 -12.11 -18.93
CA THR A 435 42.18 -11.95 -20.36
C THR A 435 40.82 -12.52 -20.75
N ARG A 436 40.09 -13.16 -19.83
CA ARG A 436 38.77 -13.73 -20.11
C ARG A 436 37.68 -12.69 -19.88
N PRO A 437 36.85 -12.36 -20.88
CA PRO A 437 35.79 -11.38 -20.71
C PRO A 437 34.67 -11.93 -19.84
N VAL A 438 33.98 -11.05 -19.12
CA VAL A 438 32.80 -11.38 -18.31
C VAL A 438 31.55 -11.09 -19.12
N SER A 439 30.63 -12.05 -19.20
CA SER A 439 29.39 -11.91 -19.97
C SER A 439 28.25 -11.40 -19.11
N ASN A 440 27.41 -10.55 -19.68
CA ASN A 440 26.18 -10.06 -19.09
C ASN A 440 25.04 -10.09 -20.14
N VAL A 441 23.80 -9.91 -19.68
CA VAL A 441 22.61 -9.89 -20.53
C VAL A 441 21.77 -8.67 -20.20
N VAL A 442 21.41 -7.93 -21.25
CA VAL A 442 20.35 -6.92 -21.19
C VAL A 442 19.12 -7.39 -21.94
N ILE A 443 17.97 -6.85 -21.53
CA ILE A 443 16.68 -7.08 -22.15
C ILE A 443 16.21 -5.73 -22.66
N ALA A 444 16.11 -5.59 -23.97
CA ALA A 444 15.48 -4.45 -24.63
C ALA A 444 14.02 -4.82 -24.95
N THR A 445 13.07 -4.01 -24.51
CA THR A 445 11.66 -4.13 -24.85
C THR A 445 11.31 -3.00 -25.80
N VAL A 446 10.90 -3.35 -27.02
CA VAL A 446 10.51 -2.38 -28.03
C VAL A 446 8.99 -2.37 -28.12
N THR A 447 8.41 -1.19 -27.98
CA THR A 447 6.97 -0.97 -28.17
C THR A 447 6.70 -0.01 -29.33
N ASP A 448 5.50 -0.13 -29.90
CA ASP A 448 5.01 0.78 -30.92
C ASP A 448 4.36 2.02 -30.32
N GLN A 449 3.93 2.95 -31.18
CA GLN A 449 3.28 4.19 -30.75
C GLN A 449 1.97 3.97 -29.97
N TYR A 450 1.40 2.78 -30.03
CA TYR A 450 0.19 2.36 -29.34
C TYR A 450 0.49 1.61 -28.02
N GLY A 451 1.76 1.57 -27.60
CA GLY A 451 2.22 0.84 -26.41
C GLY A 451 2.20 -0.69 -26.57
N GLN A 452 2.05 -1.20 -27.80
CA GLN A 452 2.01 -2.64 -28.05
C GLN A 452 3.42 -3.19 -28.32
N PRO A 453 3.71 -4.45 -27.96
CA PRO A 453 5.01 -5.04 -28.24
C PRO A 453 5.32 -5.09 -29.74
N PHE A 454 6.44 -4.49 -30.15
CA PHE A 454 6.79 -4.38 -31.56
C PHE A 454 7.70 -5.52 -32.02
N ARG A 455 7.15 -6.41 -32.87
CA ARG A 455 7.85 -7.60 -33.37
C ARG A 455 8.75 -7.28 -34.57
N GLY A 456 9.96 -7.85 -34.57
CA GLY A 456 10.86 -7.84 -35.71
C GLY A 456 11.77 -6.61 -35.82
N ALA A 457 11.71 -5.68 -34.86
CA ALA A 457 12.70 -4.63 -34.71
C ALA A 457 14.09 -5.25 -34.52
N THR A 458 15.09 -4.72 -35.23
CA THR A 458 16.49 -5.16 -35.09
C THR A 458 17.18 -4.20 -34.14
N VAL A 459 17.48 -4.67 -32.93
CA VAL A 459 18.08 -3.87 -31.86
C VAL A 459 19.59 -4.06 -31.88
N GLU A 460 20.32 -2.95 -31.79
CA GLU A 460 21.76 -2.92 -31.55
C GLU A 460 22.04 -2.33 -30.16
N LEU A 461 23.17 -2.72 -29.58
CA LEU A 461 23.60 -2.28 -28.26
C LEU A 461 24.98 -1.65 -28.37
N ALA A 462 25.14 -0.47 -27.81
CA ALA A 462 26.40 0.23 -27.67
C ALA A 462 26.71 0.48 -26.20
N SER A 463 27.98 0.69 -25.90
CA SER A 463 28.46 1.19 -24.61
C SER A 463 29.28 2.45 -24.84
N ASP A 464 29.24 3.36 -23.88
CA ASP A 464 30.15 4.51 -23.78
C ASP A 464 31.57 4.12 -23.33
N SER A 465 31.79 2.86 -22.95
CA SER A 465 33.04 2.37 -22.38
C SER A 465 33.83 1.43 -23.32
N GLY A 466 35.15 1.41 -23.16
CA GLY A 466 36.04 0.53 -23.91
C GLY A 466 36.04 -0.92 -23.40
N GLY A 467 36.41 -1.87 -24.27
CA GLY A 467 36.47 -3.30 -23.92
C GLY A 467 35.14 -4.04 -24.02
N PHE A 468 34.08 -3.35 -24.45
CA PHE A 468 32.75 -3.89 -24.74
C PHE A 468 32.74 -4.70 -26.06
N GLU A 469 32.24 -5.93 -25.99
CA GLU A 469 32.05 -6.82 -27.13
C GLU A 469 30.62 -7.36 -27.13
N VAL A 470 29.88 -7.10 -28.21
CA VAL A 470 28.51 -7.61 -28.40
C VAL A 470 28.48 -8.60 -29.56
N SER A 471 27.64 -9.64 -29.46
CA SER A 471 27.53 -10.69 -30.49
C SER A 471 26.89 -10.25 -31.81
N GLY A 472 26.45 -9.00 -31.91
CA GLY A 472 25.72 -8.43 -33.04
C GLY A 472 24.31 -7.96 -32.66
N THR A 473 23.49 -7.68 -33.67
CA THR A 473 22.12 -7.20 -33.47
C THR A 473 21.15 -8.35 -33.19
N VAL A 474 20.09 -8.07 -32.43
CA VAL A 474 19.07 -9.06 -32.05
C VAL A 474 17.70 -8.59 -32.48
N ARG A 475 16.90 -9.48 -33.07
CA ARG A 475 15.52 -9.16 -33.45
C ARG A 475 14.56 -9.40 -32.30
N THR A 476 13.59 -8.50 -32.15
CA THR A 476 12.53 -8.67 -31.16
C THR A 476 11.59 -9.82 -31.51
N GLY A 477 11.19 -10.58 -30.48
CA GLY A 477 10.20 -11.66 -30.59
C GLY A 477 8.76 -11.13 -30.68
N SER A 478 7.79 -12.03 -30.54
CA SER A 478 6.36 -11.65 -30.48
C SER A 478 5.99 -10.83 -29.25
N SER A 479 6.82 -10.88 -28.20
CA SER A 479 6.71 -10.08 -26.98
C SER A 479 7.40 -8.72 -27.08
N GLY A 480 7.87 -8.31 -28.27
CA GLY A 480 8.61 -7.05 -28.43
C GLY A 480 10.00 -7.05 -27.78
N THR A 481 10.43 -8.15 -27.16
CA THR A 481 11.69 -8.22 -26.42
C THR A 481 12.84 -8.78 -27.24
N ALA A 482 14.03 -8.20 -27.07
CA ALA A 482 15.31 -8.67 -27.57
C ALA A 482 16.26 -8.88 -26.37
N ARG A 483 16.72 -10.13 -26.18
CA ARG A 483 17.73 -10.46 -25.17
C ARG A 483 19.10 -10.37 -25.81
N ILE A 484 19.93 -9.44 -25.36
CA ILE A 484 21.23 -9.16 -25.96
C ILE A 484 22.31 -9.55 -24.96
N SER A 485 23.10 -10.55 -25.33
CA SER A 485 24.30 -10.92 -24.59
C SER A 485 25.46 -10.05 -25.05
N TYR A 486 26.18 -9.49 -24.10
CA TYR A 486 27.43 -8.78 -24.35
C TYR A 486 28.47 -9.25 -23.33
N SER A 487 29.73 -8.96 -23.62
CA SER A 487 30.82 -9.26 -22.72
C SER A 487 31.75 -8.08 -22.64
N ARG A 488 32.43 -7.95 -21.50
CA ARG A 488 33.41 -6.90 -21.28
C ARG A 488 34.77 -7.51 -20.94
N SER A 489 35.78 -6.98 -21.63
CA SER A 489 37.19 -7.18 -21.31
C SER A 489 37.73 -5.99 -20.49
N GLY A 490 38.70 -6.23 -19.63
CA GLY A 490 39.29 -5.21 -18.77
C GLY A 490 39.16 -5.53 -17.29
N THR A 491 40.23 -5.22 -16.55
CA THR A 491 40.37 -5.60 -15.14
C THR A 491 40.02 -4.48 -14.17
N GLY A 492 39.73 -3.27 -14.66
CA GLY A 492 39.39 -2.11 -13.83
C GLY A 492 37.89 -1.95 -13.61
N GLY A 493 37.54 -1.41 -12.44
CA GLY A 493 36.16 -1.05 -12.10
C GLY A 493 35.71 0.18 -12.88
N ILE A 494 34.51 0.17 -13.45
CA ILE A 494 33.95 1.30 -14.21
C ILE A 494 32.43 1.37 -14.05
N ARG A 495 31.89 2.58 -14.27
CA ARG A 495 30.48 2.77 -14.61
C ARG A 495 30.38 2.79 -16.13
N GLU A 496 29.45 2.03 -16.69
CA GLU A 496 29.14 2.05 -18.12
C GLU A 496 27.68 2.43 -18.33
N THR A 497 27.39 3.23 -19.34
CA THR A 497 26.05 3.46 -19.84
C THR A 497 25.87 2.65 -21.11
N LEU A 498 24.90 1.74 -21.09
CA LEU A 498 24.50 0.95 -22.24
C LEU A 498 23.37 1.67 -22.97
N THR A 499 23.49 1.79 -24.28
CA THR A 499 22.47 2.40 -25.13
C THR A 499 21.99 1.38 -26.16
N ALA A 500 20.69 1.07 -26.13
CA ALA A 500 20.04 0.29 -27.17
C ALA A 500 19.41 1.22 -28.21
N SER A 501 19.58 0.91 -29.48
CA SER A 501 19.00 1.63 -30.63
C SER A 501 18.48 0.66 -31.69
N LEU A 502 17.68 1.17 -32.62
CA LEU A 502 17.26 0.39 -33.79
C LEU A 502 18.34 0.43 -34.88
N ALA A 503 18.86 -0.75 -35.25
CA ALA A 503 19.93 -0.88 -36.22
C ALA A 503 19.51 -0.33 -37.60
N GLY A 504 20.31 0.62 -38.12
CA GLY A 504 20.08 1.23 -39.42
C GLY A 504 18.94 2.27 -39.47
N VAL A 505 18.37 2.65 -38.33
CA VAL A 505 17.32 3.67 -38.24
C VAL A 505 17.92 4.95 -37.64
N SER A 506 18.16 5.95 -38.48
CA SER A 506 18.64 7.27 -38.02
C SER A 506 17.53 8.03 -37.32
N GLY A 507 17.79 8.53 -36.10
CA GLY A 507 16.81 9.29 -35.31
C GLY A 507 15.67 8.43 -34.72
N GLY A 508 15.84 7.10 -34.70
CA GLY A 508 14.91 6.19 -34.04
C GLY A 508 15.01 6.24 -32.50
N PRO A 509 14.15 5.50 -31.79
CA PRO A 509 14.17 5.49 -30.34
C PRO A 509 15.45 4.89 -29.76
N THR A 510 15.81 5.39 -28.59
CA THR A 510 16.95 4.90 -27.81
C THR A 510 16.54 4.64 -26.37
N GLY A 511 17.01 3.54 -25.80
CA GLY A 511 16.88 3.24 -24.38
C GLY A 511 18.25 3.15 -23.73
N THR A 512 18.41 3.71 -22.52
CA THR A 512 19.68 3.69 -21.80
C THR A 512 19.53 3.00 -20.45
N VAL A 513 20.57 2.29 -20.02
CA VAL A 513 20.68 1.74 -18.67
C VAL A 513 22.12 1.84 -18.19
N ASP A 514 22.30 2.26 -16.95
CA ASP A 514 23.61 2.26 -16.31
C ASP A 514 23.92 0.90 -15.70
N PHE A 515 25.17 0.47 -15.83
CA PHE A 515 25.66 -0.78 -15.30
C PHE A 515 27.04 -0.62 -14.66
N LEU A 516 27.30 -1.41 -13.62
CA LEU A 516 28.53 -1.32 -12.84
C LEU A 516 29.40 -2.55 -13.05
N TRP A 517 30.64 -2.34 -13.47
CA TRP A 517 31.70 -3.34 -13.39
C TRP A 517 32.55 -3.03 -12.17
N ALA A 518 32.51 -3.88 -11.16
CA ALA A 518 33.18 -3.63 -9.89
C ALA A 518 34.41 -4.52 -9.73
N THR A 519 35.51 -3.97 -9.20
CA THR A 519 36.72 -4.75 -8.90
C THR A 519 36.79 -5.17 -7.44
N ASP A 520 37.53 -6.23 -7.16
CA ASP A 520 38.10 -6.38 -5.82
C ASP A 520 39.11 -5.26 -5.62
N PRO A 521 39.12 -4.56 -4.48
CA PRO A 521 40.10 -3.52 -4.23
C PRO A 521 41.52 -4.12 -4.16
N GLU A 522 42.41 -3.69 -5.06
CA GLU A 522 43.76 -4.28 -5.26
C GLU A 522 44.80 -3.84 -4.22
N PHE A 523 44.47 -2.95 -3.26
CA PHE A 523 45.47 -2.12 -2.57
C PHE A 523 45.38 -2.06 -1.05
N PHE A 524 45.03 -3.15 -0.37
CA PHE A 524 45.01 -3.16 1.09
C PHE A 524 45.77 -4.38 1.59
N GLY A 525 47.06 -4.16 1.86
CA GLY A 525 47.83 -5.08 2.66
C GLY A 525 47.16 -5.23 4.02
N PHE A 526 47.06 -6.48 4.47
CA PHE A 526 46.68 -6.90 5.81
C PHE A 526 47.14 -5.87 6.86
N GLU A 527 46.19 -5.34 7.64
CA GLU A 527 46.40 -4.36 8.73
C GLU A 527 46.87 -2.93 8.35
N GLU A 528 46.16 -2.22 7.47
CA GLU A 528 46.12 -0.76 7.54
C GLU A 528 44.72 -0.28 7.95
N THR A 529 44.62 0.30 9.15
CA THR A 529 43.48 1.15 9.52
C THR A 529 43.42 2.31 8.54
N THR A 530 42.60 2.18 7.48
CA THR A 530 42.24 3.36 6.68
C THR A 530 41.67 4.39 7.65
N GLY A 531 42.14 5.64 7.56
CA GLY A 531 41.78 6.71 8.50
C GLY A 531 40.31 7.15 8.44
N GLY A 532 39.39 6.29 8.02
CA GLY A 532 37.99 6.57 7.80
C GLY A 532 37.74 7.39 6.53
N GLY A 533 36.74 7.02 5.73
CA GLY A 533 36.35 7.78 4.54
C GLY A 533 34.86 7.63 4.21
N THR A 534 34.23 8.69 3.72
CA THR A 534 32.87 8.61 3.13
C THR A 534 32.98 8.19 1.68
N TYR A 535 32.22 7.16 1.29
CA TYR A 535 32.20 6.63 -0.07
C TYR A 535 30.77 6.51 -0.58
N GLN A 536 30.56 6.90 -1.84
CA GLN A 536 29.23 6.77 -2.45
C GLN A 536 28.89 5.29 -2.64
N VAL A 537 27.66 4.90 -2.30
CA VAL A 537 27.12 3.57 -2.63
C VAL A 537 26.61 3.59 -4.05
N LEU A 538 26.99 2.60 -4.83
CA LEU A 538 26.59 2.48 -6.22
C LEU A 538 25.60 1.34 -6.43
N ALA A 539 25.74 0.24 -5.67
CA ALA A 539 24.81 -0.88 -5.65
C ALA A 539 25.03 -1.73 -4.40
N ALA A 540 24.09 -2.61 -4.08
CA ALA A 540 24.23 -3.62 -3.05
C ALA A 540 23.52 -4.91 -3.44
N ASP A 541 24.02 -6.04 -2.94
CA ASP A 541 23.37 -7.34 -3.03
C ASP A 541 23.47 -8.06 -1.67
N ALA A 542 22.40 -7.93 -0.89
CA ALA A 542 22.27 -8.57 0.42
C ALA A 542 22.29 -10.10 0.35
N ARG A 543 21.97 -10.72 -0.80
CA ARG A 543 22.09 -12.19 -0.93
C ARG A 543 23.54 -12.65 -1.06
N ARG A 544 24.44 -11.74 -1.47
CA ARG A 544 25.88 -11.98 -1.59
C ARG A 544 26.68 -11.32 -0.47
N ASN A 545 26.02 -10.60 0.43
CA ASN A 545 26.63 -9.73 1.43
C ASN A 545 27.63 -8.74 0.82
N GLU A 546 27.31 -8.19 -0.35
CA GLU A 546 28.21 -7.34 -1.14
C GLU A 546 27.64 -5.92 -1.27
N VAL A 547 28.51 -4.92 -1.17
CA VAL A 547 28.23 -3.52 -1.47
C VAL A 547 29.23 -3.03 -2.51
N VAL A 548 28.75 -2.33 -3.53
CA VAL A 548 29.60 -1.66 -4.51
C VAL A 548 29.72 -0.20 -4.09
N VAL A 549 30.95 0.23 -3.84
CA VAL A 549 31.26 1.61 -3.44
C VAL A 549 32.18 2.28 -4.43
N ASP A 550 32.14 3.61 -4.47
CA ASP A 550 33.06 4.40 -5.29
C ASP A 550 34.35 4.71 -4.53
N LEU A 551 35.45 4.03 -4.89
CA LEU A 551 36.80 4.30 -4.39
C LEU A 551 37.64 5.14 -5.37
N GLY A 552 36.97 5.91 -6.25
CA GLY A 552 37.53 6.49 -7.48
C GLY A 552 37.23 5.62 -8.72
N THR A 553 36.92 4.35 -8.50
CA THR A 553 36.31 3.40 -9.43
C THR A 553 35.40 2.46 -8.63
N PRO A 554 34.32 1.90 -9.22
CA PRO A 554 33.47 0.93 -8.55
C PRO A 554 34.25 -0.28 -8.00
N ALA A 555 34.13 -0.52 -6.70
CA ALA A 555 34.79 -1.63 -6.01
C ALA A 555 33.79 -2.40 -5.13
N VAL A 556 33.93 -3.73 -5.09
CA VAL A 556 33.11 -4.58 -4.23
C VAL A 556 33.76 -4.69 -2.87
N VAL A 557 33.00 -4.33 -1.84
CA VAL A 557 33.30 -4.62 -0.43
C VAL A 557 32.27 -5.62 0.07
N ALA A 558 32.70 -6.55 0.92
CA ALA A 558 31.82 -7.58 1.48
C ALA A 558 31.76 -7.42 2.99
N TYR A 559 30.57 -7.67 3.56
CA TYR A 559 30.35 -7.72 5.00
C TYR A 559 29.96 -9.12 5.45
N ASP A 560 30.07 -9.37 6.75
CA ASP A 560 29.60 -10.63 7.34
C ASP A 560 28.89 -10.44 8.70
N GLY A 561 28.53 -11.54 9.34
CA GLY A 561 27.83 -11.51 10.63
C GLY A 561 28.70 -11.17 11.84
N ASN A 562 30.03 -11.12 11.69
CA ASN A 562 30.98 -10.75 12.75
C ASN A 562 31.29 -9.23 12.76
N ASP A 563 30.93 -8.54 11.69
CA ASP A 563 31.00 -7.09 11.57
C ASP A 563 30.02 -6.35 12.50
N ARG A 564 30.28 -5.06 12.68
CA ARG A 564 29.44 -4.13 13.43
C ARG A 564 28.84 -3.12 12.47
N PHE A 565 27.51 -3.01 12.48
CA PHE A 565 26.80 -2.09 11.61
C PHE A 565 26.28 -0.92 12.40
N ARG A 566 26.35 0.28 11.84
CA ARG A 566 25.86 1.50 12.46
C ARG A 566 25.07 2.36 11.47
N LEU A 567 23.98 2.95 11.96
CA LEU A 567 23.21 3.98 11.26
C LEU A 567 23.23 5.24 12.11
N ASP A 568 23.66 6.37 11.54
CA ASP A 568 23.80 7.66 12.25
C ASP A 568 24.54 7.55 13.60
N GLY A 569 25.55 6.68 13.64
CA GLY A 569 26.39 6.43 14.81
C GLY A 569 25.87 5.38 15.81
N ASN A 570 24.62 4.91 15.66
CA ASN A 570 24.02 3.89 16.53
C ASN A 570 24.27 2.48 16.00
N ILE A 571 24.65 1.54 16.86
CA ILE A 571 24.84 0.13 16.47
C ILE A 571 23.48 -0.50 16.12
N VAL A 572 23.40 -1.13 14.95
CA VAL A 572 22.20 -1.80 14.41
C VAL A 572 22.48 -3.26 14.07
N SER A 573 21.43 -4.05 13.84
CA SER A 573 21.57 -5.42 13.33
C SER A 573 21.97 -5.42 11.85
N LEU A 574 22.59 -6.52 11.41
CA LEU A 574 22.86 -6.76 9.98
C LEU A 574 21.59 -6.62 9.12
N SER A 575 20.46 -7.13 9.60
CA SER A 575 19.17 -7.03 8.89
C SER A 575 18.66 -5.59 8.74
N LEU A 576 18.85 -4.73 9.75
CA LEU A 576 18.51 -3.31 9.69
C LEU A 576 19.48 -2.53 8.81
N PHE A 577 20.75 -2.93 8.78
CA PHE A 577 21.71 -2.37 7.83
C PHE A 577 21.35 -2.73 6.39
N GLU A 578 21.01 -3.98 6.11
CA GLU A 578 20.61 -4.46 4.77
C GLU A 578 19.31 -3.83 4.26
N SER A 579 18.34 -3.57 5.14
CA SER A 579 17.06 -2.95 4.76
C SER A 579 17.23 -1.48 4.36
N VAL A 580 17.99 -0.71 5.14
CA VAL A 580 18.25 0.69 4.85
C VAL A 580 19.13 0.79 3.59
N LEU A 581 20.13 -0.08 3.46
CA LEU A 581 20.94 -0.19 2.24
C LEU A 581 20.09 -0.47 0.99
N ALA A 582 19.02 -1.25 1.09
CA ALA A 582 18.13 -1.53 -0.04
C ALA A 582 17.23 -0.33 -0.39
N ASN A 583 16.68 0.37 0.60
CA ASN A 583 15.78 1.52 0.40
C ASN A 583 16.49 2.75 -0.20
N GLU A 584 17.71 3.01 0.26
CA GLU A 584 18.52 4.15 -0.18
C GLU A 584 19.01 4.03 -1.64
N LEU A 585 19.00 2.82 -2.23
CA LEU A 585 19.49 2.55 -3.59
C LEU A 585 18.42 2.61 -4.70
N ASP A 586 17.17 2.89 -4.36
CA ASP A 586 16.06 3.08 -5.31
C ASP A 586 15.66 4.57 -5.46
N GLY A 587 16.31 5.46 -4.71
CA GLY A 587 16.24 6.93 -4.88
C GLY A 587 17.52 7.49 -5.51
N ASP A 588 17.39 8.59 -6.25
CA ASP A 588 18.54 9.34 -6.77
C ASP A 588 19.36 9.95 -5.61
N GLY A 589 20.35 9.21 -5.10
CA GLY A 589 21.53 9.81 -4.43
C GLY A 589 21.86 9.43 -2.99
N ALA A 590 21.93 8.16 -2.62
CA ALA A 590 22.47 7.75 -1.32
C ALA A 590 24.01 7.77 -1.21
N THR A 591 24.54 8.11 -0.03
CA THR A 591 25.97 8.02 0.32
C THR A 591 26.20 7.12 1.55
N ILE A 592 27.36 6.46 1.67
CA ILE A 592 27.74 5.67 2.87
C ILE A 592 29.02 6.23 3.49
N LEU A 593 29.16 6.13 4.81
CA LEU A 593 30.42 6.43 5.51
C LEU A 593 31.14 5.11 5.88
N LEU A 594 32.21 4.71 5.20
CA LEU A 594 32.99 3.54 5.64
C LEU A 594 34.12 3.96 6.60
N LEU A 595 34.00 3.61 7.88
CA LEU A 595 35.08 3.82 8.87
C LEU A 595 35.75 2.50 9.23
N GLY A 596 36.83 2.18 8.52
CA GLY A 596 37.60 0.95 8.70
C GLY A 596 36.99 -0.20 7.90
N TRP A 597 37.84 -1.06 7.35
CA TRP A 597 37.43 -2.29 6.65
C TRP A 597 38.60 -3.27 6.70
N SER A 598 38.33 -4.52 7.07
CA SER A 598 39.26 -5.62 6.84
C SER A 598 38.95 -6.22 5.48
N SER A 599 39.91 -6.10 4.57
CA SER A 599 39.85 -6.85 3.33
C SER A 599 39.98 -8.35 3.64
N ARG A 600 38.89 -9.08 3.43
CA ARG A 600 38.93 -10.41 2.78
C ARG A 600 39.47 -11.58 3.63
N ASP A 601 38.86 -11.82 4.79
CA ASP A 601 38.73 -13.18 5.29
C ASP A 601 37.40 -13.38 6.06
N PRO A 602 36.33 -13.86 5.41
CA PRO A 602 35.06 -14.18 6.09
C PRO A 602 35.18 -15.35 7.09
N ASP A 603 36.34 -16.03 7.14
CA ASP A 603 36.62 -17.14 8.05
C ASP A 603 37.55 -16.73 9.23
N ASP A 604 38.11 -15.51 9.25
CA ASP A 604 38.95 -15.04 10.37
C ASP A 604 38.14 -14.26 11.42
N GLN A 605 37.81 -14.95 12.52
CA GLN A 605 37.05 -14.39 13.65
C GLN A 605 37.77 -13.26 14.40
N ALA A 606 39.04 -12.94 14.07
CA ALA A 606 39.82 -11.91 14.74
C ALA A 606 39.54 -10.48 14.26
N ASP A 607 38.97 -10.31 13.06
CA ASP A 607 38.75 -8.99 12.46
C ASP A 607 37.28 -8.55 12.61
N ARG A 608 37.06 -7.34 13.15
CA ARG A 608 35.75 -6.69 13.23
C ARG A 608 35.79 -5.40 12.44
N THR A 609 34.99 -5.30 11.38
CA THR A 609 34.79 -4.05 10.65
C THR A 609 33.60 -3.28 11.22
N ASP A 610 33.73 -1.95 11.41
CA ASP A 610 32.58 -1.09 11.76
C ASP A 610 32.06 -0.39 10.48
N TRP A 611 30.86 -0.76 10.02
CA TRP A 611 30.16 -0.16 8.87
C TRP A 611 29.27 0.99 9.33
N TYR A 612 29.31 2.16 8.68
CA TYR A 612 28.42 3.30 9.00
C TYR A 612 27.62 3.72 7.76
N LEU A 613 26.30 3.59 7.80
CA LEU A 613 25.44 4.27 6.82
C LEU A 613 25.11 5.65 7.38
N VAL A 614 25.25 6.69 6.57
CA VAL A 614 24.91 8.06 6.91
C VAL A 614 24.06 8.58 5.75
N SER A 615 22.77 8.81 6.00
CA SER A 615 21.84 9.34 4.99
C SER A 615 22.21 10.75 4.56
#